data_AF-A0A842R7N6-F1
#
_entry.id   AF-A0A842R7N6-F1
#
_cell.length_a   1.000
_cell.length_b   1.000
_cell.length_c   1.000
_cell.angle_alpha   90.00
_cell.angle_beta   90.00
_cell.angle_gamma   90.00
#
_symmetry.space_group_name_H-M   'P 1'
#
loop_
_entity.id
_entity.type
_entity.pdbx_description
1 polymer ?
#
loop_
_entity_poly.entity_id
_entity_poly.type
_entity_poly.pdbx_seq_one_letter_code
_entity_poly.pdbx_strand_id
1 'polypeptide(L)'
;MAMFCIVRKLSPSQAHQEAREFFKLWQRDERAAINQLMQLAKQINQKVKQSKQRSQSSTGGSSHAKSSRTTSPLGTGRTFTQPAICDQCSSEINFGDGYLSYSTLHPWEANKATGMLLLCKRCADRVFTADNWEKTQFVDFLGIKPNPEKVKDKKSIVRGTNSLGIAVFCEARGLTPLEGRGEARELAKLWWQDKSAARKQIIRLLEGRTLSTSPKAESAESTESGPTRWFKSNWPCMVISVGVLGLWGIWLILARFEVVSSTVLGVLVVVFLLISGVVLWLGSEFFGD
;
A
#
# COMPACT_ATOMS: atom_id res chain seq x y z
N MET A 1 12.77 -5.79 -12.11
CA MET A 1 14.07 -5.88 -12.83
C MET A 1 15.30 -5.81 -11.91
N ALA A 2 15.35 -4.97 -10.87
CA ALA A 2 16.51 -4.97 -9.94
C ALA A 2 16.78 -6.36 -9.33
N MET A 3 15.73 -7.12 -9.00
CA MET A 3 15.82 -8.51 -8.52
C MET A 3 16.40 -9.51 -9.56
N PHE A 4 16.28 -9.21 -10.85
CA PHE A 4 16.78 -10.05 -11.96
C PHE A 4 18.31 -10.00 -12.07
N CYS A 5 18.89 -8.84 -11.81
CA CYS A 5 20.34 -8.60 -11.92
C CYS A 5 21.11 -9.11 -10.70
N ILE A 6 20.51 -8.98 -9.50
CA ILE A 6 21.12 -9.39 -8.23
C ILE A 6 21.33 -10.91 -8.15
N VAL A 7 20.42 -11.69 -8.73
CA VAL A 7 20.45 -13.15 -8.55
C VAL A 7 21.40 -13.87 -9.53
N ARG A 8 21.68 -13.27 -10.68
CA ARG A 8 22.58 -13.84 -11.69
C ARG A 8 24.03 -13.36 -11.56
N LYS A 9 24.34 -12.46 -10.62
CA LYS A 9 25.65 -11.79 -10.49
C LYS A 9 26.14 -11.22 -11.84
N LEU A 10 25.22 -10.68 -12.63
CA LEU A 10 25.56 -10.10 -13.93
C LEU A 10 26.39 -8.84 -13.73
N SER A 11 27.35 -8.59 -14.62
CA SER A 11 27.97 -7.28 -14.68
C SER A 11 26.90 -6.22 -15.03
N PRO A 12 27.10 -4.94 -14.67
CA PRO A 12 26.14 -3.88 -14.98
C PRO A 12 25.78 -3.80 -16.48
N SER A 13 26.73 -4.07 -17.39
CA SER A 13 26.48 -4.08 -18.83
C SER A 13 25.60 -5.26 -19.27
N GLN A 14 25.85 -6.47 -18.73
CA GLN A 14 25.04 -7.65 -19.01
C GLN A 14 23.63 -7.53 -18.44
N ALA A 15 23.52 -7.00 -17.22
CA ALA A 15 22.24 -6.70 -16.57
C ALA A 15 21.39 -5.77 -17.43
N HIS A 16 21.98 -4.72 -17.99
CA HIS A 16 21.30 -3.76 -18.87
C HIS A 16 20.89 -4.36 -20.21
N GLN A 17 21.70 -5.24 -20.78
CA GLN A 17 21.38 -5.92 -22.03
C GLN A 17 20.23 -6.93 -21.85
N GLU A 18 20.29 -7.79 -20.82
CA GLU A 18 19.20 -8.74 -20.51
C GLU A 18 17.90 -7.99 -20.17
N ALA A 19 18.00 -6.86 -19.47
CA ALA A 19 16.89 -5.97 -19.18
C ALA A 19 16.19 -5.47 -20.46
N ARG A 20 16.97 -5.00 -21.45
CA ARG A 20 16.43 -4.52 -22.73
C ARG A 20 15.77 -5.63 -23.52
N GLU A 21 16.39 -6.80 -23.60
CA GLU A 21 15.82 -7.94 -24.33
C GLU A 21 14.55 -8.46 -23.68
N PHE A 22 14.49 -8.50 -22.34
CA PHE A 22 13.27 -8.84 -21.63
C PHE A 22 12.15 -7.83 -21.90
N PHE A 23 12.46 -6.53 -21.93
CA PHE A 23 11.47 -5.49 -22.21
C PHE A 23 10.93 -5.57 -23.65
N LYS A 24 11.80 -5.86 -24.63
CA LYS A 24 11.37 -6.12 -26.01
C LYS A 24 10.45 -7.35 -26.10
N LEU A 25 10.76 -8.41 -25.35
CA LEU A 25 9.90 -9.60 -25.28
C LEU A 25 8.55 -9.26 -24.65
N TRP A 26 8.54 -8.52 -23.54
CA TRP A 26 7.32 -8.08 -22.86
C TRP A 26 6.40 -7.27 -23.79
N GLN A 27 6.96 -6.36 -24.59
CA GLN A 27 6.20 -5.57 -25.56
C GLN A 27 5.63 -6.41 -26.71
N ARG A 28 6.29 -7.51 -27.08
CA ARG A 28 5.86 -8.37 -28.20
C ARG A 28 4.84 -9.41 -27.74
N ASP A 29 5.09 -10.04 -26.60
CA ASP A 29 4.28 -11.14 -26.05
C ASP A 29 4.43 -11.19 -24.52
N GLU A 30 3.46 -10.56 -23.85
CA GLU A 30 3.41 -10.46 -22.40
C GLU A 30 3.33 -11.84 -21.73
N ARG A 31 2.60 -12.80 -22.32
CA ARG A 31 2.48 -14.16 -21.75
C ARG A 31 3.81 -14.90 -21.80
N ALA A 32 4.54 -14.79 -22.90
CA ALA A 32 5.89 -15.37 -23.00
C ALA A 32 6.84 -14.78 -21.95
N ALA A 33 6.79 -13.46 -21.74
CA ALA A 33 7.63 -12.79 -20.76
C ALA A 33 7.29 -13.19 -19.31
N ILE A 34 5.99 -13.33 -18.98
CA ILE A 34 5.55 -13.83 -17.67
C ILE A 34 6.02 -15.27 -17.44
N ASN A 35 5.89 -16.15 -18.45
CA ASN A 35 6.36 -17.53 -18.35
C ASN A 35 7.87 -17.61 -18.12
N GLN A 36 8.66 -16.76 -18.79
CA GLN A 36 10.10 -16.68 -18.60
C GLN A 36 10.46 -16.21 -17.17
N LEU A 37 9.74 -15.22 -16.62
CA LEU A 37 9.90 -14.78 -15.23
C LEU A 37 9.59 -15.90 -14.23
N MET A 38 8.51 -16.65 -14.45
CA MET A 38 8.13 -17.76 -13.58
C MET A 38 9.17 -18.89 -13.58
N GLN A 39 9.73 -19.23 -14.75
CA GLN A 39 10.80 -20.21 -14.85
C GLN A 39 12.06 -19.75 -14.09
N LEU A 40 12.42 -18.47 -14.22
CA LEU A 40 13.54 -17.90 -13.48
C LEU A 40 13.30 -17.98 -11.96
N ALA A 41 12.12 -17.59 -11.49
CA ALA A 41 11.77 -17.66 -10.07
C ALA A 41 11.87 -19.10 -9.51
N LYS A 42 11.47 -20.12 -10.30
CA LYS A 42 11.66 -21.54 -9.94
C LYS A 42 13.13 -21.92 -9.79
N GLN A 43 13.99 -21.49 -10.73
CA GLN A 43 15.43 -21.76 -10.66
C GLN A 43 16.08 -21.11 -9.44
N ILE A 44 15.68 -19.88 -9.07
CA ILE A 44 16.18 -19.18 -7.89
C ILE A 44 15.82 -19.94 -6.62
N ASN A 45 14.56 -20.34 -6.48
CA ASN A 45 14.11 -21.12 -5.32
C ASN A 45 14.85 -22.46 -5.20
N GLN A 46 15.15 -23.13 -6.31
CA GLN A 46 15.96 -24.35 -6.31
C GLN A 46 17.39 -24.09 -5.82
N LYS A 47 18.06 -23.04 -6.30
CA LYS A 47 19.41 -22.67 -5.83
C LYS A 47 19.44 -22.32 -4.34
N VAL A 48 18.43 -21.60 -3.85
CA VAL A 48 18.31 -21.30 -2.41
C VAL A 48 18.15 -22.58 -1.59
N LYS A 49 17.31 -23.53 -2.03
CA LYS A 49 17.18 -24.84 -1.35
C LYS A 49 18.50 -25.62 -1.32
N GLN A 50 19.22 -25.66 -2.44
CA GLN A 50 20.54 -26.32 -2.52
C GLN A 50 21.57 -25.66 -1.59
N SER A 51 21.59 -24.33 -1.49
CA SER A 51 22.50 -23.62 -0.58
C SER A 51 22.23 -23.92 0.90
N LYS A 52 20.95 -24.07 1.29
CA LYS A 52 20.57 -24.46 2.64
C LYS A 52 20.99 -25.90 2.97
N GLN A 53 20.83 -26.82 2.03
CA GLN A 53 21.27 -28.22 2.20
C GLN A 53 22.79 -28.31 2.39
N ARG A 54 23.59 -27.56 1.62
CA ARG A 54 25.05 -27.49 1.80
C ARG A 54 25.48 -26.91 3.16
N SER A 55 24.69 -25.99 3.70
CA SER A 55 24.95 -25.38 5.00
C SER A 55 24.64 -26.34 6.17
N GLN A 56 23.69 -27.26 5.99
CA GLN A 56 23.36 -28.27 7.02
C GLN A 56 24.31 -29.48 7.00
N SER A 57 24.87 -29.83 5.85
CA SER A 57 25.82 -30.95 5.74
C SER A 57 27.23 -30.61 6.26
N SER A 58 27.51 -29.35 6.61
CA SER A 58 28.83 -28.90 7.09
C SER A 58 28.92 -28.73 8.62
N THR A 59 27.86 -29.05 9.37
CA THR A 59 27.83 -28.95 10.85
C THR A 59 27.77 -30.31 11.55
N GLY A 60 28.35 -31.34 10.94
CA GLY A 60 28.52 -32.66 11.56
C GLY A 60 29.86 -32.76 12.28
N GLY A 61 29.91 -32.42 13.57
CA GLY A 61 31.12 -32.60 14.37
C GLY A 61 31.15 -31.85 15.70
N SER A 62 30.15 -32.02 16.58
CA SER A 62 30.36 -31.79 18.01
C SER A 62 29.36 -32.60 18.83
N SER A 63 29.83 -33.72 19.35
CA SER A 63 29.16 -34.58 20.31
C SER A 63 29.25 -33.97 21.72
N HIS A 64 28.14 -33.44 22.25
CA HIS A 64 28.00 -33.16 23.68
C HIS A 64 26.68 -33.72 24.26
N ALA A 65 26.88 -34.71 25.13
CA ALA A 65 26.17 -35.06 26.37
C ALA A 65 24.64 -34.95 26.43
N LYS A 66 24.02 -36.13 26.49
CA LYS A 66 22.65 -36.40 26.99
C LYS A 66 22.45 -35.80 28.39
N SER A 67 21.49 -34.89 28.53
CA SER A 67 20.82 -34.60 29.80
C SER A 67 19.40 -35.16 29.73
N SER A 68 19.17 -36.23 30.46
CA SER A 68 17.88 -36.88 30.65
C SER A 68 16.97 -36.01 31.53
N ARG A 69 15.92 -35.42 30.94
CA ARG A 69 14.84 -34.79 31.68
C ARG A 69 13.59 -35.65 31.60
N THR A 70 13.20 -36.12 32.78
CA THR A 70 12.06 -36.96 33.10
C THR A 70 10.76 -36.39 32.54
N THR A 71 10.05 -37.22 31.77
CA THR A 71 8.69 -36.99 31.27
C THR A 71 7.68 -37.29 32.37
N SER A 72 6.91 -36.29 32.79
CA SER A 72 5.63 -36.49 33.48
C SER A 72 4.49 -36.45 32.46
N PRO A 73 3.52 -37.37 32.50
CA PRO A 73 2.38 -37.38 31.59
C PRO A 73 1.20 -36.54 32.14
N LEU A 74 0.39 -36.05 31.19
CA LEU A 74 -0.96 -35.48 31.32
C LEU A 74 -1.13 -34.09 31.99
N GLY A 75 -1.31 -33.10 31.12
CA GLY A 75 -1.91 -31.80 31.41
C GLY A 75 -2.23 -31.06 30.11
N THR A 76 -3.42 -31.32 29.55
CA THR A 76 -4.01 -30.56 28.44
C THR A 76 -4.26 -29.12 28.88
N GLY A 77 -3.31 -28.24 28.59
CA GLY A 77 -3.43 -26.81 28.88
C GLY A 77 -2.07 -26.13 28.90
N ARG A 78 -1.36 -26.08 27.77
CA ARG A 78 -0.17 -25.22 27.65
C ARG A 78 -0.62 -23.76 27.71
N THR A 79 -0.72 -23.20 28.91
CA THR A 79 -0.76 -21.76 29.13
C THR A 79 0.52 -21.17 28.56
N PHE A 80 0.40 -20.43 27.47
CA PHE A 80 1.49 -19.63 26.91
C PHE A 80 1.82 -18.53 27.93
N THR A 81 2.80 -18.77 28.81
CA THR A 81 3.22 -17.84 29.87
C THR A 81 4.31 -16.86 29.44
N GLN A 82 4.74 -16.88 28.18
CA GLN A 82 5.74 -15.91 27.73
C GLN A 82 5.09 -14.53 27.52
N PRO A 83 5.64 -13.46 28.13
CA PRO A 83 5.20 -12.10 27.86
C PRO A 83 5.37 -11.81 26.36
N ALA A 84 4.43 -11.08 25.78
CA ALA A 84 4.58 -10.61 24.41
C ALA A 84 5.38 -9.31 24.39
N ILE A 85 5.87 -8.94 23.21
CA ILE A 85 6.64 -7.72 23.01
C ILE A 85 5.79 -6.74 22.22
N CYS A 86 5.75 -5.48 22.65
CA CYS A 86 5.07 -4.42 21.92
C CYS A 86 5.78 -4.12 20.60
N ASP A 87 5.06 -4.21 19.47
CA ASP A 87 5.61 -3.97 18.13
C ASP A 87 6.08 -2.52 17.93
N GLN A 88 5.57 -1.60 18.74
CA GLN A 88 5.87 -0.17 18.63
C GLN A 88 7.09 0.26 19.47
N CYS A 89 7.12 -0.11 20.76
CA CYS A 89 8.14 0.36 21.70
C CYS A 89 9.04 -0.75 22.27
N SER A 90 8.79 -2.00 21.91
CA SER A 90 9.50 -3.18 22.40
C SER A 90 9.40 -3.43 23.91
N SER A 91 8.46 -2.79 24.60
CA SER A 91 8.16 -3.11 26.00
C SER A 91 7.48 -4.46 26.11
N GLU A 92 7.71 -5.15 27.22
CA GLU A 92 6.98 -6.37 27.56
C GLU A 92 5.49 -6.08 27.81
N ILE A 93 4.65 -7.05 27.44
CA ILE A 93 3.21 -7.05 27.61
C ILE A 93 2.85 -8.34 28.34
N ASN A 94 2.31 -8.20 29.54
CA ASN A 94 1.85 -9.33 30.33
C ASN A 94 0.72 -10.08 29.62
N PHE A 95 0.55 -11.36 29.97
CA PHE A 95 -0.56 -12.15 29.46
C PHE A 95 -1.90 -11.48 29.78
N GLY A 96 -2.78 -11.39 28.79
CA GLY A 96 -4.07 -10.71 28.94
C GLY A 96 -3.99 -9.19 28.89
N ASP A 97 -2.79 -8.58 28.87
CA ASP A 97 -2.60 -7.16 28.64
C ASP A 97 -2.36 -6.83 27.16
N GLY A 98 -2.43 -5.54 26.83
CA GLY A 98 -2.17 -5.01 25.49
C GLY A 98 -3.41 -4.86 24.59
N TYR A 99 -3.13 -4.44 23.35
CA TYR A 99 -4.10 -4.06 22.33
C TYR A 99 -3.62 -4.63 21.00
N LEU A 100 -4.51 -5.23 20.21
CA LEU A 100 -4.19 -5.80 18.92
C LEU A 100 -4.94 -5.00 17.84
N SER A 101 -4.20 -4.40 16.92
CA SER A 101 -4.79 -3.65 15.81
C SER A 101 -4.17 -4.03 14.48
N TYR A 102 -4.75 -3.58 13.38
CA TYR A 102 -4.24 -3.80 12.03
C TYR A 102 -3.79 -2.46 11.43
N SER A 103 -2.55 -2.39 10.95
CA SER A 103 -2.07 -1.23 10.19
C SER A 103 -2.23 -1.47 8.69
N THR A 104 -2.90 -0.55 8.00
CA THR A 104 -3.06 -0.55 6.54
C THR A 104 -1.92 0.14 5.80
N LEU A 105 -1.10 0.94 6.50
CA LEU A 105 -0.05 1.73 5.88
C LEU A 105 1.32 1.08 6.06
N HIS A 106 2.08 1.06 4.96
CA HIS A 106 3.44 0.57 4.92
C HIS A 106 4.41 1.72 4.65
N PRO A 107 5.42 1.98 5.50
CA PRO A 107 6.31 3.10 5.29
C PRO A 107 7.19 2.95 4.03
N TRP A 108 7.77 1.77 3.73
CA TRP A 108 8.87 1.72 2.73
C TRP A 108 8.86 0.70 1.58
N GLU A 109 7.89 -0.20 1.38
CA GLU A 109 7.82 -1.07 0.18
C GLU A 109 6.53 -1.92 0.25
N ALA A 110 5.97 -2.35 -0.87
CA ALA A 110 4.65 -2.97 -0.94
C ALA A 110 4.44 -4.32 -0.18
N ASN A 111 5.35 -4.79 0.68
CA ASN A 111 5.34 -6.19 1.15
C ASN A 111 5.79 -6.53 2.60
N LYS A 112 6.09 -5.59 3.51
CA LYS A 112 6.66 -5.94 4.85
C LYS A 112 6.16 -5.22 6.12
N ALA A 113 5.02 -4.55 6.11
CA ALA A 113 4.45 -3.83 7.26
C ALA A 113 2.95 -3.51 7.09
N THR A 114 2.24 -4.36 6.35
CA THR A 114 0.81 -4.58 6.58
C THR A 114 0.72 -5.73 7.58
N GLY A 115 0.00 -5.55 8.69
CA GLY A 115 0.00 -6.58 9.69
C GLY A 115 -0.69 -6.24 10.99
N MET A 116 -0.89 -7.30 11.77
CA MET A 116 -1.40 -7.23 13.12
C MET A 116 -0.28 -6.73 14.03
N LEU A 117 -0.56 -5.65 14.76
CA LEU A 117 0.34 -5.01 15.69
C LEU A 117 -0.19 -5.20 17.11
N LEU A 118 0.63 -5.79 17.97
CA LEU A 118 0.39 -5.89 19.39
C LEU A 118 1.05 -4.71 20.11
N LEU A 119 0.22 -3.91 20.78
CA LEU A 119 0.59 -2.66 21.42
C LEU A 119 0.44 -2.77 22.94
N CYS A 120 1.39 -2.20 23.68
CA CYS A 120 1.20 -1.97 25.11
C CYS A 120 0.24 -0.79 25.33
N LYS A 121 -0.27 -0.63 26.56
CA LYS A 121 -1.23 0.43 26.91
C LYS A 121 -0.75 1.82 26.50
N ARG A 122 0.50 2.18 26.83
CA ARG A 122 1.09 3.49 26.48
C ARG A 122 1.14 3.75 24.97
N CYS A 123 1.42 2.72 24.17
CA CYS A 123 1.43 2.87 22.72
C CYS A 123 0.01 2.97 22.17
N ALA A 124 -0.93 2.19 22.69
CA ALA A 124 -2.33 2.31 22.33
C ALA A 124 -2.90 3.70 22.68
N ASP A 125 -2.60 4.23 23.87
CA ASP A 125 -2.97 5.59 24.30
C ASP A 125 -2.51 6.66 23.32
N ARG A 126 -1.35 6.46 22.69
CA ARG A 126 -0.80 7.40 21.70
C ARG A 126 -1.40 7.22 20.31
N VAL A 127 -1.67 5.98 19.92
CA VAL A 127 -2.25 5.65 18.61
C VAL A 127 -3.70 6.14 18.54
N PHE A 128 -4.51 5.79 19.54
CA PHE A 128 -5.94 6.07 19.62
C PHE A 128 -6.21 7.45 20.24
N THR A 129 -5.74 8.50 19.56
CA THR A 129 -5.95 9.91 19.93
C THR A 129 -6.73 10.63 18.84
N ALA A 130 -7.46 11.70 19.23
CA ALA A 130 -8.13 12.59 18.27
C ALA A 130 -7.12 13.16 17.26
N ASP A 131 -5.95 13.62 17.72
CA ASP A 131 -4.90 14.19 16.87
C ASP A 131 -4.40 13.25 15.77
N ASN A 132 -4.36 11.94 16.02
CA ASN A 132 -3.97 10.96 14.98
C ASN A 132 -5.13 10.69 14.01
N TRP A 133 -6.37 10.74 14.50
CA TRP A 133 -7.58 10.62 13.70
C TRP A 133 -7.80 11.85 12.80
N GLU A 134 -7.51 13.06 13.25
CA GLU A 134 -7.62 14.24 12.37
C GLU A 134 -6.61 14.18 11.20
N LYS A 135 -5.46 13.52 11.42
CA LYS A 135 -4.42 13.37 10.41
C LYS A 135 -4.73 12.32 9.35
N THR A 136 -5.69 11.41 9.56
CA THR A 136 -6.04 10.37 8.58
C THR A 136 -6.67 10.97 7.33
N GLN A 137 -7.43 12.07 7.48
CA GLN A 137 -8.08 12.80 6.39
C GLN A 137 -7.09 13.32 5.34
N PHE A 138 -5.81 13.47 5.69
CA PHE A 138 -4.76 13.96 4.79
C PHE A 138 -4.00 12.84 4.06
N VAL A 139 -4.16 11.57 4.48
CA VAL A 139 -3.33 10.46 3.98
C VAL A 139 -3.82 9.94 2.65
N ASP A 140 -5.13 9.84 2.47
CA ASP A 140 -5.74 9.45 1.19
C ASP A 140 -5.49 10.50 0.10
N PHE A 141 -5.27 11.77 0.48
CA PHE A 141 -5.12 12.87 -0.45
C PHE A 141 -3.69 13.04 -1.00
N LEU A 142 -2.65 12.74 -0.22
CA LEU A 142 -1.30 13.21 -0.54
C LEU A 142 -0.38 12.16 -1.19
N GLY A 143 -0.71 10.87 -1.19
CA GLY A 143 0.13 9.84 -1.80
C GLY A 143 1.59 9.83 -1.33
N ILE A 144 1.87 10.43 -0.16
CA ILE A 144 3.24 10.69 0.32
C ILE A 144 3.89 9.37 0.65
N LYS A 145 4.81 8.95 -0.20
CA LYS A 145 5.78 7.89 0.10
C LYS A 145 6.97 8.55 0.81
N PRO A 146 7.24 8.24 2.08
CA PRO A 146 8.40 8.81 2.77
C PRO A 146 9.69 8.40 2.05
N ASN A 147 10.55 9.37 1.70
CA ASN A 147 11.85 9.12 1.07
C ASN A 147 12.82 8.50 2.11
N PRO A 148 13.21 7.22 1.98
CA PRO A 148 13.96 6.51 3.01
C PRO A 148 15.42 6.98 3.15
N GLU A 149 15.97 7.70 2.17
CA GLU A 149 17.36 8.18 2.18
C GLU A 149 17.54 9.47 2.99
N LYS A 150 16.46 10.25 3.16
CA LYS A 150 16.50 11.55 3.85
C LYS A 150 16.20 11.47 5.34
N VAL A 151 15.92 10.27 5.86
CA VAL A 151 15.37 10.09 7.20
C VAL A 151 16.43 9.54 8.13
N LYS A 152 16.90 10.39 9.05
CA LYS A 152 17.85 10.00 10.11
C LYS A 152 17.24 9.02 11.12
N ASP A 153 15.93 9.07 11.37
CA ASP A 153 15.24 8.15 12.29
C ASP A 153 14.17 7.31 11.58
N LYS A 154 14.64 6.20 11.02
CA LYS A 154 13.82 5.15 10.43
C LYS A 154 12.73 4.65 11.42
N LYS A 155 13.05 4.46 12.69
CA LYS A 155 12.10 3.89 13.66
C LYS A 155 10.93 4.83 13.94
N SER A 156 11.18 6.14 14.03
CA SER A 156 10.11 7.13 14.23
C SER A 156 9.10 7.13 13.08
N ILE A 157 9.56 7.03 11.82
CA ILE A 157 8.65 6.97 10.68
C ILE A 157 7.80 5.71 10.71
N VAL A 158 8.40 4.54 10.92
CA VAL A 158 7.64 3.28 10.98
C VAL A 158 6.55 3.36 12.06
N ARG A 159 6.90 3.93 13.21
CA ARG A 159 5.96 4.13 14.31
C ARG A 159 4.82 5.09 13.93
N GLY A 160 5.14 6.23 13.32
CA GLY A 160 4.15 7.19 12.85
C GLY A 160 3.22 6.58 11.80
N THR A 161 3.79 5.92 10.80
CA THR A 161 3.03 5.25 9.73
C THR A 161 2.13 4.15 10.26
N ASN A 162 2.61 3.32 11.20
CA ASN A 162 1.78 2.29 11.83
C ASN A 162 0.62 2.90 12.64
N SER A 163 0.89 3.96 13.40
CA SER A 163 -0.15 4.64 14.20
C SER A 163 -1.23 5.22 13.30
N LEU A 164 -0.81 5.85 12.20
CA LEU A 164 -1.69 6.42 11.20
C LEU A 164 -2.46 5.34 10.43
N GLY A 165 -1.81 4.22 10.09
CA GLY A 165 -2.46 3.11 9.39
C GLY A 165 -3.52 2.41 10.24
N ILE A 166 -3.32 2.36 11.56
CA ILE A 166 -4.35 1.92 12.51
C ILE A 166 -5.51 2.92 12.52
N ALA A 167 -5.23 4.21 12.61
CA ALA A 167 -6.26 5.25 12.64
C ALA A 167 -7.12 5.23 11.36
N VAL A 168 -6.49 5.20 10.18
CA VAL A 168 -7.17 5.07 8.87
C VAL A 168 -8.05 3.82 8.82
N PHE A 169 -7.57 2.69 9.35
CA PHE A 169 -8.34 1.45 9.38
C PHE A 169 -9.60 1.57 10.25
N CYS A 170 -9.48 2.15 11.44
CA CYS A 170 -10.61 2.32 12.35
C CYS A 170 -11.60 3.39 11.87
N GLU A 171 -11.12 4.52 11.36
CA GLU A 171 -11.97 5.58 10.81
C GLU A 171 -12.76 5.09 9.59
N ALA A 172 -12.14 4.31 8.69
CA ALA A 172 -12.82 3.72 7.55
C ALA A 172 -13.95 2.74 7.95
N ARG A 173 -14.03 2.37 9.22
CA ARG A 173 -15.09 1.55 9.81
C ARG A 173 -16.08 2.36 10.65
N GLY A 174 -16.00 3.69 10.61
CA GLY A 174 -16.83 4.60 11.38
C GLY A 174 -16.54 4.57 12.88
N LEU A 175 -15.37 4.09 13.30
CA LEU A 175 -15.03 4.00 14.73
C LEU A 175 -14.39 5.30 15.21
N THR A 176 -14.85 5.77 16.37
CA THR A 176 -14.16 6.78 17.15
C THR A 176 -12.84 6.22 17.72
N PRO A 177 -11.88 7.07 18.15
CA PRO A 177 -10.66 6.60 18.79
C PRO A 177 -10.91 5.68 20.01
N LEU A 178 -11.94 6.00 20.81
CA LEU A 178 -12.29 5.22 22.00
C LEU A 178 -12.84 3.83 21.63
N GLU A 179 -13.72 3.75 20.64
CA GLU A 179 -14.26 2.48 20.15
C GLU A 179 -13.19 1.63 19.48
N GLY A 180 -12.36 2.23 18.62
CA GLY A 180 -11.24 1.55 17.98
C GLY A 180 -10.26 0.98 19.01
N ARG A 181 -10.02 1.71 20.10
CA ARG A 181 -9.21 1.23 21.22
C ARG A 181 -9.88 0.07 21.96
N GLY A 182 -11.18 0.18 22.22
CA GLY A 182 -11.98 -0.88 22.86
C GLY A 182 -11.93 -2.16 22.05
N GLU A 183 -12.12 -2.06 20.74
CA GLU A 183 -12.06 -3.20 19.84
C GLU A 183 -10.66 -3.82 19.77
N ALA A 184 -9.61 -2.98 19.71
CA ALA A 184 -8.24 -3.47 19.77
C ALA A 184 -7.95 -4.23 21.08
N ARG A 185 -8.58 -3.82 22.19
CA ARG A 185 -8.48 -4.54 23.47
C ARG A 185 -9.15 -5.90 23.42
N GLU A 186 -10.35 -6.00 22.84
CA GLU A 186 -11.07 -7.27 22.69
C GLU A 186 -10.33 -8.24 21.74
N LEU A 187 -9.77 -7.72 20.64
CA LEU A 187 -8.93 -8.51 19.73
C LEU A 187 -7.67 -9.05 20.43
N ALA A 188 -7.05 -8.27 21.32
CA ALA A 188 -5.91 -8.74 22.10
C ALA A 188 -6.30 -9.88 23.06
N LYS A 189 -7.43 -9.75 23.76
CA LYS A 189 -7.95 -10.83 24.62
C LYS A 189 -8.17 -12.11 23.81
N LEU A 190 -8.82 -11.98 22.65
CA LEU A 190 -9.06 -13.11 21.76
C LEU A 190 -7.75 -13.73 21.26
N TRP A 191 -6.73 -12.92 20.95
CA TRP A 191 -5.42 -13.42 20.51
C TRP A 191 -4.68 -14.23 21.58
N TRP A 192 -4.79 -13.81 22.84
CA TRP A 192 -4.21 -14.54 23.96
C TRP A 192 -4.90 -15.88 24.23
N GLN A 193 -6.21 -15.96 23.98
CA GLN A 193 -7.01 -17.18 24.14
C GLN A 193 -6.87 -18.12 22.93
N ASP A 194 -7.11 -17.59 21.73
CA ASP A 194 -7.06 -18.29 20.45
C ASP A 194 -6.55 -17.36 19.33
N LYS A 195 -5.26 -17.50 19.01
CA LYS A 195 -4.61 -16.76 17.93
C LYS A 195 -5.28 -16.98 16.57
N SER A 196 -5.86 -18.15 16.31
CA SER A 196 -6.54 -18.46 15.06
C SER A 196 -7.86 -17.70 14.97
N ALA A 197 -8.64 -17.69 16.04
CA ALA A 197 -9.88 -16.93 16.12
C ALA A 197 -9.64 -15.42 15.97
N ALA A 198 -8.61 -14.87 16.63
CA ALA A 198 -8.25 -13.47 16.49
C ALA A 198 -7.87 -13.08 15.06
N ARG A 199 -7.12 -13.94 14.36
CA ARG A 199 -6.78 -13.74 12.93
C ARG A 199 -8.02 -13.74 12.05
N LYS A 200 -8.93 -14.70 12.26
CA LYS A 200 -10.20 -14.76 11.53
C LYS A 200 -11.04 -13.51 11.77
N GLN A 201 -11.10 -13.02 13.01
CA GLN A 201 -11.81 -11.80 13.33
C GLN A 201 -11.20 -10.61 12.59
N ILE A 202 -9.87 -10.45 12.59
CA ILE A 202 -9.21 -9.38 11.84
C ILE A 202 -9.49 -9.47 10.34
N ILE A 203 -9.46 -10.67 9.76
CA ILE A 203 -9.80 -10.87 8.34
C ILE A 203 -11.25 -10.44 8.07
N ARG A 204 -12.21 -10.82 8.91
CA ARG A 204 -13.62 -10.37 8.79
C ARG A 204 -13.74 -8.85 8.86
N LEU A 205 -12.99 -8.21 9.75
CA LEU A 205 -12.97 -6.75 9.88
C LEU A 205 -12.37 -6.06 8.65
N LEU A 206 -11.44 -6.72 7.97
CA LEU A 206 -10.87 -6.26 6.70
C LEU A 206 -11.83 -6.48 5.51
N GLU A 207 -12.53 -7.61 5.49
CA GLU A 207 -13.51 -7.98 4.45
C GLU A 207 -14.79 -7.17 4.56
N GLY A 208 -15.24 -6.81 5.77
CA GLY A 208 -16.42 -5.94 5.96
C GLY A 208 -16.33 -4.58 5.26
N ARG A 209 -15.13 -4.19 4.82
CA ARG A 209 -14.87 -2.98 4.04
C ARG A 209 -15.43 -3.04 2.62
N THR A 210 -15.54 -4.22 2.00
CA THR A 210 -16.00 -4.32 0.59
C THR A 210 -17.51 -4.20 0.43
N LEU A 211 -18.29 -4.21 1.51
CA LEU A 211 -19.76 -4.22 1.45
C LEU A 211 -20.43 -2.92 1.90
N SER A 212 -19.69 -1.96 2.48
CA SER A 212 -20.29 -0.77 3.12
C SER A 212 -20.03 0.58 2.42
N THR A 213 -19.39 0.61 1.24
CA THR A 213 -19.22 1.85 0.46
C THR A 213 -20.26 2.01 -0.65
N SER A 214 -21.50 1.59 -0.42
CA SER A 214 -22.64 2.20 -1.08
C SER A 214 -23.33 3.09 -0.05
N PRO A 215 -23.43 4.41 -0.25
CA PRO A 215 -24.10 5.28 0.69
C PRO A 215 -25.54 4.80 0.81
N LYS A 216 -25.88 4.31 2.00
CA LYS A 216 -27.24 4.07 2.43
C LYS A 216 -27.88 5.45 2.50
N ALA A 217 -28.54 5.84 1.41
CA ALA A 217 -29.40 7.01 1.35
C ALA A 217 -30.50 6.82 2.40
N GLU A 218 -30.31 7.42 3.56
CA GLU A 218 -31.38 7.65 4.51
C GLU A 218 -32.40 8.59 3.85
N SER A 219 -33.63 8.09 3.82
CA SER A 219 -34.81 8.77 3.33
C SER A 219 -35.08 10.05 4.13
N ALA A 220 -34.75 11.19 3.53
CA ALA A 220 -35.37 12.47 3.85
C ALA A 220 -35.85 13.09 2.53
N GLU A 221 -37.17 13.06 2.38
CA GLU A 221 -38.05 13.92 1.59
C GLU A 221 -37.44 14.85 0.52
N SER A 222 -37.83 14.56 -0.73
CA SER A 222 -37.79 15.34 -1.97
C SER A 222 -37.09 16.72 -1.97
N THR A 223 -35.95 16.79 -2.67
CA THR A 223 -35.64 17.94 -3.54
C THR A 223 -34.73 17.45 -4.67
N GLU A 224 -35.11 17.70 -5.92
CA GLU A 224 -34.35 17.29 -7.11
C GLU A 224 -32.92 17.85 -7.09
N SER A 225 -31.94 17.05 -6.69
CA SER A 225 -30.52 17.37 -6.88
C SER A 225 -29.77 16.14 -7.36
N GLY A 226 -30.00 15.81 -8.63
CA GLY A 226 -29.28 14.74 -9.32
C GLY A 226 -27.83 15.10 -9.67
N PRO A 227 -27.00 14.10 -10.01
CA PRO A 227 -25.60 14.25 -10.47
C PRO A 227 -25.42 15.12 -11.72
N THR A 228 -26.51 15.49 -12.38
CA THR A 228 -26.54 16.39 -13.54
C THR A 228 -26.19 17.84 -13.20
N ARG A 229 -26.44 18.32 -11.98
CA ARG A 229 -26.12 19.71 -11.59
C ARG A 229 -24.61 19.90 -11.37
N TRP A 230 -23.94 18.93 -10.75
CA TRP A 230 -22.48 18.95 -10.61
C TRP A 230 -21.78 18.83 -11.96
N PHE A 231 -22.28 17.96 -12.84
CA PHE A 231 -21.77 17.82 -14.20
C PHE A 231 -21.97 19.11 -15.00
N LYS A 232 -23.16 19.73 -14.98
CA LYS A 232 -23.38 21.03 -15.65
C LYS A 232 -22.49 22.14 -15.12
N SER A 233 -22.30 22.24 -13.81
CA SER A 233 -21.50 23.32 -13.20
C SER A 233 -20.00 23.19 -13.45
N ASN A 234 -19.48 21.96 -13.60
CA ASN A 234 -18.04 21.71 -13.70
C ASN A 234 -17.58 21.25 -15.10
N TRP A 235 -18.50 20.96 -16.02
CA TRP A 235 -18.20 20.60 -17.40
C TRP A 235 -17.27 21.59 -18.12
N PRO A 236 -17.46 22.92 -18.02
CA PRO A 236 -16.55 23.87 -18.66
C PRO A 236 -15.12 23.74 -18.15
N CYS A 237 -14.94 23.57 -16.83
CA CYS A 237 -13.62 23.42 -16.21
C CYS A 237 -12.94 22.10 -16.59
N MET A 238 -13.69 20.99 -16.70
CA MET A 238 -13.13 19.71 -17.15
C MET A 238 -12.72 19.74 -18.62
N VAL A 239 -13.54 20.30 -19.51
CA VAL A 239 -13.22 20.40 -20.95
C VAL A 239 -11.97 21.26 -21.17
N ILE A 240 -11.86 22.40 -20.47
CA ILE A 240 -10.66 23.24 -20.53
C ILE A 240 -9.43 22.48 -20.02
N SER A 241 -9.54 21.78 -18.89
CA SER A 241 -8.40 21.05 -18.29
C SER A 241 -7.90 19.91 -19.17
N VAL A 242 -8.82 19.12 -19.75
CA VAL A 242 -8.47 18.01 -20.66
C VAL A 242 -7.90 18.55 -21.97
N GLY A 243 -8.46 19.63 -22.51
CA GLY A 243 -7.95 20.30 -23.71
C GLY A 243 -6.53 20.83 -23.52
N VAL A 244 -6.28 21.57 -22.44
CA VAL A 244 -4.96 22.15 -22.14
C VAL A 244 -3.91 21.04 -21.95
N LEU A 245 -4.21 19.98 -21.20
CA LEU A 245 -3.28 18.88 -20.99
C LEU A 245 -2.99 18.08 -22.27
N GLY A 246 -4.00 17.84 -23.09
CA GLY A 246 -3.83 17.18 -24.39
C GLY A 246 -2.94 17.98 -25.33
N LEU A 247 -3.17 19.29 -25.41
CA LEU A 247 -2.43 20.21 -26.26
C LEU A 247 -0.98 20.40 -25.78
N TRP A 248 -0.75 20.40 -24.46
CA TRP A 248 0.58 20.42 -23.88
C TRP A 248 1.36 19.14 -24.18
N GLY A 249 0.69 17.97 -24.13
CA GLY A 249 1.27 16.69 -24.52
C GLY A 249 1.66 16.65 -26.01
N ILE A 250 0.80 17.15 -26.90
CA ILE A 250 1.09 17.25 -28.33
C ILE A 250 2.27 18.20 -28.58
N TRP A 251 2.32 19.34 -27.88
CA TRP A 251 3.43 20.29 -27.99
C TRP A 251 4.76 19.66 -27.56
N LEU A 252 4.79 18.91 -26.45
CA LEU A 252 5.99 18.19 -26.00
C LEU A 252 6.46 17.12 -26.99
N ILE A 253 5.51 16.44 -27.65
CA ILE A 253 5.83 15.46 -28.70
C ILE A 253 6.44 16.17 -29.91
N LEU A 254 5.85 17.27 -30.36
CA LEU A 254 6.35 18.04 -31.51
C LEU A 254 7.69 18.73 -31.21
N ALA A 255 7.90 19.24 -30.00
CA ALA A 255 9.16 19.85 -29.58
C ALA A 255 10.33 18.86 -29.54
N ARG A 256 10.06 17.54 -29.50
CA ARG A 256 11.10 16.50 -29.61
C ARG A 256 11.55 16.22 -31.04
N PHE A 257 10.81 16.68 -32.05
CA PHE A 257 11.23 16.59 -33.44
C PHE A 257 11.87 17.94 -33.81
N GLU A 258 13.20 17.99 -33.88
CA GLU A 258 14.00 19.18 -34.29
C GLU A 258 13.73 19.66 -35.73
N VAL A 259 12.66 19.18 -36.38
CA VAL A 259 12.34 19.41 -37.79
C VAL A 259 10.95 20.03 -37.96
N VAL A 260 10.50 20.85 -37.00
CA VAL A 260 9.31 21.68 -37.22
C VAL A 260 9.76 23.04 -37.74
N SER A 261 9.68 23.21 -39.06
CA SER A 261 9.87 24.51 -39.72
C SER A 261 8.97 25.56 -39.06
N SER A 262 9.46 26.80 -38.89
CA SER A 262 8.71 27.93 -38.33
C SER A 262 7.37 28.17 -39.02
N THR A 263 7.26 27.81 -40.30
CA THR A 263 6.02 27.87 -41.07
C THR A 263 4.96 26.90 -40.54
N VAL A 264 5.34 25.67 -40.18
CA VAL A 264 4.42 24.65 -39.65
C VAL A 264 3.93 25.05 -38.26
N LEU A 265 4.81 25.62 -37.43
CA LEU A 265 4.43 26.14 -36.12
C LEU A 265 3.42 27.30 -36.26
N GLY A 266 3.63 28.21 -37.22
CA GLY A 266 2.69 29.29 -37.51
C GLY A 266 1.31 28.78 -37.90
N VAL A 267 1.23 27.78 -38.78
CA VAL A 267 -0.06 27.18 -39.19
C VAL A 267 -0.75 26.51 -38.01
N LEU A 268 -0.02 25.77 -37.16
CA LEU A 268 -0.60 25.12 -35.98
C LEU A 268 -1.15 26.12 -34.96
N VAL A 269 -0.48 27.26 -34.75
CA VAL A 269 -0.96 28.32 -33.86
C VAL A 269 -2.24 28.96 -34.40
N VAL A 270 -2.32 29.22 -35.70
CA VAL A 270 -3.54 29.79 -36.32
C VAL A 270 -4.71 28.80 -36.22
N VAL A 271 -4.49 27.52 -36.51
CA VAL A 271 -5.52 26.47 -36.39
C VAL A 271 -6.00 26.35 -34.93
N PHE A 272 -5.08 26.42 -33.97
CA PHE A 272 -5.40 26.39 -32.54
C PHE A 272 -6.29 27.57 -32.12
N LEU A 273 -5.95 28.79 -32.56
CA LEU A 273 -6.73 29.99 -32.24
C LEU A 273 -8.13 29.92 -32.84
N LEU A 274 -8.26 29.39 -34.06
CA LEU A 274 -9.55 29.19 -34.72
C LEU A 274 -10.41 28.16 -33.97
N ILE A 275 -9.86 27.01 -33.60
CA ILE A 275 -10.59 25.99 -32.82
C ILE A 275 -11.01 26.54 -31.47
N SER A 276 -10.13 27.26 -30.78
CA SER A 276 -10.43 27.88 -29.48
C SER A 276 -11.54 28.91 -29.60
N GLY A 277 -11.53 29.74 -30.65
CA GLY A 277 -12.60 30.70 -30.94
C GLY A 277 -13.95 30.04 -31.20
N VAL A 278 -13.98 28.95 -31.97
CA VAL A 278 -15.22 28.18 -32.23
C VAL A 278 -15.75 27.53 -30.95
N VAL A 279 -14.89 26.96 -30.12
CA VAL A 279 -15.29 26.34 -28.84
C VAL A 279 -15.86 27.38 -27.88
N LEU A 280 -15.24 28.57 -27.78
CA LEU A 280 -15.74 29.66 -26.94
C LEU A 280 -17.08 30.20 -27.46
N TRP A 281 -17.22 30.36 -28.77
CA TRP A 281 -18.47 30.82 -29.40
C TRP A 281 -19.62 29.83 -29.20
N LEU A 282 -19.37 28.54 -29.43
CA LEU A 282 -20.36 27.49 -29.12
C LEU A 282 -20.67 27.42 -27.63
N GLY A 283 -19.67 27.61 -26.76
CA GLY A 283 -19.87 27.72 -25.32
C GLY A 283 -20.82 28.87 -24.96
N SER A 284 -20.68 30.04 -25.58
CA SER A 284 -21.59 31.16 -25.32
C SER A 284 -23.01 30.94 -25.83
N GLU A 285 -23.20 30.24 -26.96
CA GLU A 285 -24.53 29.92 -27.51
C GLU A 285 -25.26 28.86 -26.68
N PHE A 286 -24.55 27.85 -26.16
CA PHE A 286 -25.16 26.75 -25.40
C PHE A 286 -25.35 27.03 -23.91
N PHE A 287 -24.63 28.01 -23.35
CA PHE A 287 -24.64 28.32 -21.92
C PHE A 287 -24.97 29.79 -21.62
N GLY A 288 -25.37 30.57 -22.63
CA GLY A 288 -25.82 31.94 -22.48
C GLY A 288 -27.29 32.03 -22.06
N ASP A 289 -27.54 31.75 -20.77
CA ASP A 289 -28.65 32.26 -19.95
C ASP A 289 -28.19 32.27 -18.47
#